data_AF-A0A2V4VES6-F1
#
_entry.id   AF-A0A2V4VES6-F1
#
_cell.length_a   1.000
_cell.length_b   1.000
_cell.length_c   1.000
_cell.angle_alpha   90.00
_cell.angle_beta   90.00
_cell.angle_gamma   90.00
#
_symmetry.space_group_name_H-M   'P 1'
#
loop_
_entity.id
_entity.type
_entity.pdbx_description
1 polymer ?
#
loop_
_entity_poly.entity_id
_entity_poly.type
_entity_poly.pdbx_seq_one_letter_code
_entity_poly.pdbx_strand_id
1 'polypeptide(L)'
;MKHSGPEHELKPLFQKVEPSGTTLQDRIMSQIHKESAQKERFIVKHRVGVLLVAGLLLTASTGFAAMNYQSLFNDNGDVLLEEKPLTADPVHQRSQEEQLRMERMNEIWMNEIKPGEAALIYVVPNNPHHQFDIRSNPLRVENVEQLSHMVHVPGIPLSQELIGASRTYTFQKASVSMEYKQDVYELSDEKKEALVQELRLQAQTSGQDHALMPVPVTDQFWLSSMTYVSGQNEISLSIMNNKDNEPLIASYDEDLNTTSRKININGQDVIARTYGGDVTELMWVYQEPKTKYAYHYTIGVREGVVPLEELIHIAGTLIPASDR
;
A
#
# COMPACT_ATOMS: atom_id res chain seq x y z
N MET A 1 -10.16 71.66 2.58
CA MET A 1 -10.26 70.58 3.60
C MET A 1 -9.86 69.27 2.95
N LYS A 2 -8.98 68.52 3.63
CA LYS A 2 -8.55 67.18 3.24
C LYS A 2 -9.76 66.23 3.18
N HIS A 3 -9.81 65.34 2.19
CA HIS A 3 -9.79 63.89 2.44
C HIS A 3 -9.41 63.13 1.15
N SER A 4 -8.41 62.27 1.32
CA SER A 4 -7.75 61.28 0.47
C SER A 4 -8.74 60.24 -0.10
N GLY A 5 -8.55 59.51 -1.21
CA GLY A 5 -7.45 59.21 -2.14
C GLY A 5 -8.01 58.24 -3.23
N PRO A 6 -7.25 57.91 -4.29
CA PRO A 6 -7.81 57.65 -5.62
C PRO A 6 -8.17 56.17 -5.89
N GLU A 7 -9.39 55.95 -6.40
CA GLU A 7 -9.71 54.80 -7.23
C GLU A 7 -8.97 54.96 -8.56
N HIS A 8 -7.99 54.09 -8.81
CA HIS A 8 -7.38 53.93 -10.12
C HIS A 8 -7.76 52.56 -10.67
N GLU A 9 -8.50 52.63 -11.76
CA GLU A 9 -8.84 51.56 -12.69
C GLU A 9 -7.57 50.83 -13.15
N LEU A 10 -7.57 49.51 -13.02
CA LEU A 10 -6.63 48.63 -13.72
C LEU A 10 -7.43 47.53 -14.45
N LYS A 11 -8.12 47.95 -15.52
CA LYS A 11 -8.30 47.10 -16.70
C LYS A 11 -7.33 47.60 -17.76
N PRO A 12 -6.08 47.11 -17.71
CA PRO A 12 -5.68 46.22 -18.79
C PRO A 12 -4.70 45.14 -18.28
N LEU A 13 -5.21 44.01 -17.80
CA LEU A 13 -4.39 42.81 -17.61
C LEU A 13 -5.03 41.55 -18.25
N PHE A 14 -6.03 41.75 -19.10
CA PHE A 14 -6.50 40.72 -20.03
C PHE A 14 -5.81 40.88 -21.38
N GLN A 15 -4.53 40.52 -21.43
CA GLN A 15 -3.95 39.89 -22.62
C GLN A 15 -3.15 38.68 -22.14
N LYS A 16 -3.53 37.52 -22.69
CA LYS A 16 -2.90 36.22 -22.52
C LYS A 16 -1.37 36.33 -22.58
N VAL A 17 -0.72 35.84 -21.55
CA VAL A 17 0.50 35.04 -21.71
C VAL A 17 0.18 33.69 -21.09
N GLU A 18 -0.05 32.69 -21.94
CA GLU A 18 0.10 31.29 -21.53
C GLU A 18 1.57 31.10 -21.13
N PRO A 19 1.89 30.61 -19.92
CA PRO A 19 3.14 29.95 -19.69
C PRO A 19 2.98 28.49 -20.08
N SER A 20 3.75 28.12 -21.09
CA SER A 20 4.04 26.76 -21.53
C SER A 20 4.31 25.78 -20.39
N GLY A 21 3.63 24.64 -20.43
CA GLY A 21 4.25 23.34 -20.23
C GLY A 21 4.87 23.06 -18.87
N THR A 22 4.08 23.12 -17.79
CA THR A 22 4.24 22.15 -16.70
C THR A 22 2.86 21.63 -16.36
N THR A 23 2.66 20.33 -16.56
CA THR A 23 1.40 19.65 -16.26
C THR A 23 1.17 19.65 -14.75
N LEU A 24 -0.08 19.58 -14.31
CA LEU A 24 -0.43 19.35 -12.89
C LEU A 24 0.29 18.09 -12.36
N GLN A 25 0.54 17.14 -13.25
CA GLN A 25 1.37 15.95 -13.06
C GLN A 25 2.82 16.31 -12.71
N ASP A 26 3.46 17.31 -13.34
CA ASP A 26 4.82 17.77 -12.95
C ASP A 26 4.84 18.41 -11.57
N ARG A 27 3.75 19.08 -11.15
CA ARG A 27 3.64 19.68 -9.82
C ARG A 27 3.45 18.62 -8.73
N ILE A 28 2.56 17.66 -9.00
CA ILE A 28 2.33 16.49 -8.16
C ILE A 28 3.58 15.60 -8.12
N MET A 29 4.25 15.38 -9.26
CA MET A 29 5.51 14.64 -9.34
C MET A 29 6.67 15.38 -8.67
N SER A 30 6.71 16.71 -8.70
CA SER A 30 7.71 17.50 -7.97
C SER A 30 7.48 17.51 -6.46
N GLN A 31 6.23 17.41 -6.02
CA GLN A 31 5.87 17.19 -4.61
C GLN A 31 6.16 15.74 -4.20
N ILE A 32 5.83 14.76 -5.03
CA ILE A 32 6.18 13.35 -4.83
C ILE A 32 7.69 13.17 -4.79
N HIS A 33 8.49 13.83 -5.64
CA HIS A 33 9.96 13.75 -5.60
C HIS A 33 10.61 14.53 -4.45
N LYS A 34 9.99 15.61 -3.97
CA LYS A 34 10.45 16.30 -2.75
C LYS A 34 10.03 15.58 -1.46
N GLU A 35 8.95 14.82 -1.49
CA GLU A 35 8.46 14.02 -0.34
C GLU A 35 8.97 12.57 -0.37
N SER A 36 9.36 12.02 -1.53
CA SER A 36 9.96 10.67 -1.63
C SER A 36 11.37 10.61 -1.07
N ALA A 37 12.00 11.74 -0.77
CA ALA A 37 13.28 11.80 -0.06
C ALA A 37 13.15 11.45 1.44
N GLN A 38 11.94 11.38 1.97
CA GLN A 38 11.66 10.87 3.32
C GLN A 38 10.22 10.36 3.35
N LYS A 39 10.00 9.06 3.12
CA LYS A 39 8.86 8.26 3.62
C LYS A 39 8.82 6.93 2.85
N GLU A 40 9.50 5.93 3.37
CA GLU A 40 9.18 4.54 3.03
C GLU A 40 8.16 4.00 4.04
N ARG A 41 7.03 3.53 3.51
CA ARG A 41 5.99 2.81 4.25
C ARG A 41 6.45 1.36 4.45
N PHE A 42 6.53 0.93 5.70
CA PHE A 42 6.59 -0.48 6.05
C PHE A 42 5.17 -0.93 6.46
N ILE A 43 4.63 -1.96 5.82
CA ILE A 43 3.57 -2.77 6.43
C ILE A 43 4.29 -3.69 7.41
N VAL A 44 4.18 -3.42 8.71
CA VAL A 44 4.85 -4.21 9.74
C VAL A 44 3.88 -5.28 10.25
N LYS A 45 4.26 -6.57 10.15
CA LYS A 45 3.63 -7.64 10.95
C LYS A 45 4.00 -7.42 12.42
N HIS A 46 3.10 -6.85 13.21
CA HIS A 46 3.29 -6.75 14.65
C HIS A 46 2.63 -7.96 15.33
N ARG A 47 3.45 -8.82 15.93
CA ARG A 47 2.99 -9.79 16.93
C ARG A 47 2.56 -9.05 18.18
N VAL A 48 1.32 -8.56 18.21
CA VAL A 48 0.69 -8.06 19.42
C VAL A 48 0.08 -9.25 20.14
N GLY A 49 0.69 -9.64 21.27
CA GLY A 49 0.08 -10.60 22.18
C GLY A 49 -1.27 -10.05 22.66
N VAL A 50 -2.36 -10.68 22.21
CA VAL A 50 -3.73 -10.27 22.53
C VAL A 50 -4.01 -10.55 24.01
N LEU A 51 -4.04 -9.49 24.81
CA LEU A 51 -4.79 -9.48 26.05
C LEU A 51 -6.25 -9.17 25.71
N LEU A 52 -7.10 -10.17 25.91
CA LEU A 52 -8.57 -10.07 25.91
C LEU A 52 -9.03 -8.86 26.72
N VAL A 53 -9.64 -7.88 26.06
CA VAL A 53 -10.54 -6.92 26.72
C VAL A 53 -11.91 -7.02 26.06
N ALA A 54 -12.73 -7.89 26.64
CA ALA A 54 -14.16 -7.81 26.51
C ALA A 54 -14.66 -6.55 27.25
N GLY A 55 -15.34 -5.67 26.52
CA GLY A 55 -16.25 -4.67 27.08
C GLY A 55 -15.68 -3.26 27.25
N LEU A 56 -16.16 -2.34 26.42
CA LEU A 56 -16.79 -1.07 26.83
C LEU A 56 -17.21 -0.26 25.59
N LEU A 57 -18.45 -0.50 25.13
CA LEU A 57 -19.28 0.62 24.73
C LEU A 57 -19.45 1.51 25.96
N LEU A 58 -18.88 2.72 25.96
CA LEU A 58 -19.45 3.93 26.57
C LEU A 58 -18.51 5.12 26.35
N THR A 59 -19.07 6.15 25.71
CA THR A 59 -18.56 7.51 25.48
C THR A 59 -17.87 8.12 26.70
N ALA A 60 -16.67 8.68 26.52
CA ALA A 60 -16.12 9.70 27.41
C ALA A 60 -15.48 10.82 26.58
N SER A 61 -16.10 12.00 26.70
CA SER A 61 -15.82 13.26 26.06
C SER A 61 -14.57 13.94 26.60
N THR A 62 -13.56 14.12 25.76
CA THR A 62 -12.63 15.28 25.78
C THR A 62 -12.08 15.50 24.36
N GLY A 63 -12.61 16.49 23.65
CA GLY A 63 -11.87 17.40 22.76
C GLY A 63 -10.97 16.89 21.62
N PHE A 64 -10.88 15.60 21.32
CA PHE A 64 -10.38 15.12 20.04
C PHE A 64 -11.58 14.91 19.14
N ALA A 65 -11.57 15.52 17.95
CA ALA A 65 -12.59 15.33 16.94
C ALA A 65 -12.85 13.83 16.76
N ALA A 66 -14.12 13.43 16.79
CA ALA A 66 -14.55 12.06 16.60
C ALA A 66 -14.21 11.59 15.17
N MET A 67 -12.97 11.18 14.93
CA MET A 67 -12.61 10.36 13.78
C MET A 67 -13.06 8.95 14.11
N ASN A 68 -14.14 8.50 13.49
CA ASN A 68 -14.66 7.16 13.69
C ASN A 68 -13.70 6.15 13.05
N TYR A 69 -12.73 5.63 13.81
CA TYR A 69 -11.91 4.50 13.40
C TYR A 69 -12.83 3.35 12.98
N GLN A 70 -12.70 2.88 11.74
CA GLN A 70 -13.45 1.72 11.28
C GLN A 70 -12.65 0.45 11.49
N SER A 71 -13.37 -0.63 11.79
CA SER A 71 -12.79 -1.97 11.85
C SER A 71 -13.70 -2.98 11.16
N LEU A 72 -13.08 -3.98 10.54
CA LEU A 72 -13.75 -5.16 10.00
C LEU A 72 -13.42 -6.36 10.90
N PHE A 73 -14.42 -7.20 11.11
CA PHE A 73 -14.35 -8.33 12.03
C PHE A 73 -14.67 -9.63 11.31
N ASN A 74 -14.21 -10.75 11.86
CA ASN A 74 -14.66 -12.09 11.47
C ASN A 74 -15.98 -12.48 12.17
N ASP A 75 -16.52 -13.65 11.83
CA ASP A 75 -17.75 -14.19 12.43
C ASP A 75 -17.64 -14.43 13.95
N ASN A 76 -16.42 -14.58 14.48
CA ASN A 76 -16.16 -14.75 15.91
C ASN A 76 -16.03 -13.42 16.66
N GLY A 77 -16.00 -12.29 15.96
CA GLY A 77 -15.79 -10.96 16.52
C GLY A 77 -14.32 -10.53 16.65
N ASP A 78 -13.37 -11.29 16.09
CA ASP A 78 -11.95 -10.88 16.05
C ASP A 78 -11.72 -9.83 14.95
N VAL A 79 -10.84 -8.87 15.22
CA VAL A 79 -10.49 -7.80 14.27
C VAL A 79 -9.65 -8.36 13.11
N LEU A 80 -10.07 -8.10 11.89
CA LEU A 80 -9.31 -8.43 10.67
C LEU A 80 -8.62 -7.21 10.08
N LEU A 81 -9.29 -6.06 10.09
CA LEU A 81 -8.78 -4.81 9.55
C LEU A 81 -9.13 -3.67 10.51
N GLU A 82 -8.19 -2.79 10.78
CA GLU A 82 -8.39 -1.61 11.62
C GLU A 82 -7.77 -0.37 10.94
N GLU A 83 -8.51 0.74 10.91
CA GLU A 83 -7.95 2.02 10.48
C GLU A 83 -7.23 2.72 11.63
N LYS A 84 -6.01 3.20 11.39
CA LYS A 84 -5.27 4.03 12.35
C LYS A 84 -4.70 5.27 11.66
N PRO A 85 -4.56 6.40 12.36
CA PRO A 85 -3.87 7.55 11.80
C PRO A 85 -2.37 7.24 11.73
N LEU A 86 -1.66 7.82 10.78
CA LEU A 86 -0.20 7.68 10.67
C LEU A 86 0.53 8.14 11.94
N THR A 87 -0.07 9.05 12.71
CA THR A 87 0.47 9.54 13.98
C THR A 87 0.41 8.53 15.13
N ALA A 88 -0.39 7.45 15.00
CA ALA A 88 -0.49 6.40 16.01
C ALA A 88 0.77 5.54 16.13
N ASP A 89 1.59 5.49 15.08
CA ASP A 89 2.89 4.83 15.10
C ASP A 89 4.00 5.91 15.13
N PRO A 90 4.80 5.99 16.21
CA PRO A 90 5.86 6.99 16.29
C PRO A 90 6.89 6.72 15.17
N VAL A 91 7.08 7.71 14.30
CA VAL A 91 8.11 7.65 13.27
C VAL A 91 9.48 7.52 13.95
N HIS A 92 10.12 6.36 13.81
CA HIS A 92 11.50 6.20 14.24
C HIS A 92 12.40 7.06 13.36
N GLN A 93 12.96 8.12 13.94
CA GLN A 93 13.99 8.91 13.30
C GLN A 93 15.24 8.03 13.11
N ARG A 94 15.59 7.75 11.86
CA ARG A 94 16.82 7.04 11.51
C ARG A 94 18.02 7.94 11.77
N SER A 95 19.15 7.34 12.14
CA SER A 95 20.42 8.07 12.14
C SER A 95 20.79 8.48 10.71
N GLN A 96 21.60 9.52 10.55
CA GLN A 96 22.11 9.93 9.24
C GLN A 96 22.86 8.79 8.54
N GLU A 97 23.61 8.00 9.30
CA GLU A 97 24.33 6.83 8.80
C GLU A 97 23.39 5.78 8.21
N GLU A 98 22.33 5.44 8.95
CA GLU A 98 21.31 4.49 8.48
C GLU A 98 20.58 5.02 7.24
N GLN A 99 20.33 6.32 7.16
CA GLN A 99 19.73 6.93 5.98
C GLN A 99 20.61 6.76 4.74
N LEU A 100 21.92 7.04 4.84
CA LEU A 100 22.85 6.86 3.73
C LEU A 100 22.99 5.39 3.32
N ARG A 101 22.97 4.46 4.28
CA ARG A 101 22.98 3.01 4.01
C ARG A 101 21.74 2.59 3.23
N MET A 102 20.57 3.07 3.64
CA MET A 102 19.28 2.81 2.99
C MET A 102 19.19 3.40 1.59
N GLU A 103 19.68 4.62 1.38
CA GLU A 103 19.78 5.24 0.05
C GLU A 103 20.62 4.37 -0.89
N ARG A 104 21.80 3.93 -0.46
CA ARG A 104 22.65 3.04 -1.25
C ARG A 104 21.99 1.68 -1.51
N MET A 105 21.34 1.10 -0.49
CA MET A 105 20.61 -0.15 -0.63
C MET A 105 19.46 -0.02 -1.64
N ASN A 106 18.75 1.11 -1.66
CA ASN A 106 17.68 1.39 -2.61
C ASN A 106 18.20 1.50 -4.04
N GLU A 107 19.35 2.14 -4.26
CA GLU A 107 19.99 2.16 -5.57
C GLU A 107 20.32 0.74 -6.07
N ILE A 108 20.89 -0.10 -5.21
CA ILE A 108 21.21 -1.49 -5.55
C ILE A 108 19.93 -2.26 -5.85
N TRP A 109 18.91 -2.14 -5.00
CA TRP A 109 17.62 -2.79 -5.18
C TRP A 109 16.98 -2.42 -6.53
N MET A 110 16.96 -1.14 -6.89
CA MET A 110 16.33 -0.68 -8.13
C MET A 110 17.09 -1.11 -9.39
N ASN A 111 18.43 -1.21 -9.32
CA ASN A 111 19.27 -1.44 -10.50
C ASN A 111 19.66 -2.91 -10.71
N GLU A 112 19.74 -3.70 -9.64
CA GLU A 112 20.35 -5.03 -9.68
C GLU A 112 19.37 -6.17 -9.42
N ILE A 113 18.27 -5.94 -8.69
CA ILE A 113 17.25 -6.97 -8.46
C ILE A 113 16.21 -6.92 -9.59
N LYS A 114 16.03 -8.01 -10.32
CA LYS A 114 15.09 -8.03 -11.45
C LYS A 114 13.65 -8.26 -10.98
N PRO A 115 12.64 -7.89 -11.80
CA PRO A 115 11.25 -8.23 -11.52
C PRO A 115 11.07 -9.73 -11.25
N GLY A 116 10.38 -10.08 -10.17
CA GLY A 116 10.15 -11.45 -9.71
C GLY A 116 11.30 -12.04 -8.87
N GLU A 117 12.41 -11.33 -8.70
CA GLU A 117 13.54 -11.77 -7.86
C GLU A 117 13.48 -11.13 -6.47
N ALA A 118 14.09 -11.82 -5.52
CA ALA A 118 14.35 -11.35 -4.17
C ALA A 118 15.81 -11.61 -3.81
N ALA A 119 16.41 -10.73 -3.01
CA ALA A 119 17.77 -10.90 -2.53
C ALA A 119 17.97 -10.30 -1.14
N LEU A 120 18.91 -10.88 -0.40
CA LEU A 120 19.57 -10.19 0.69
C LEU A 120 20.57 -9.20 0.10
N ILE A 121 20.54 -7.98 0.61
CA ILE A 121 21.43 -6.89 0.25
C ILE A 121 22.25 -6.55 1.49
N TYR A 122 23.56 -6.72 1.39
CA TYR A 122 24.50 -6.20 2.39
C TYR A 122 25.23 -5.00 1.81
N VAL A 123 25.11 -3.84 2.45
CA VAL A 123 25.83 -2.62 2.08
C VAL A 123 27.01 -2.45 3.01
N VAL A 124 28.21 -2.26 2.46
CA VAL A 124 29.45 -2.05 3.23
C VAL A 124 29.51 -0.66 3.89
N PRO A 125 29.32 0.46 3.17
CA PRO A 125 29.40 1.78 3.78
C PRO A 125 28.26 2.02 4.76
N ASN A 126 28.54 2.78 5.83
CA ASN A 126 27.52 3.22 6.80
C ASN A 126 26.79 2.05 7.49
N ASN A 127 27.46 0.92 7.70
CA ASN A 127 26.87 -0.29 8.26
C ASN A 127 27.67 -0.83 9.47
N PRO A 128 27.71 -0.10 10.58
CA PRO A 128 28.54 -0.43 11.75
C PRO A 128 27.96 -1.61 12.54
N HIS A 129 26.67 -1.91 12.35
CA HIS A 129 25.97 -3.04 12.97
C HIS A 129 25.92 -4.28 12.08
N HIS A 130 26.59 -4.25 10.93
CA HIS A 130 26.68 -5.37 10.00
C HIS A 130 25.31 -5.99 9.63
N GLN A 131 24.38 -5.13 9.23
CA GLN A 131 23.01 -5.51 8.91
C GLN A 131 22.89 -5.86 7.43
N PHE A 132 22.03 -6.80 7.07
CA PHE A 132 21.54 -6.96 5.70
C PHE A 132 20.04 -6.67 5.66
N ASP A 133 19.55 -6.32 4.48
CA ASP A 133 18.13 -6.13 4.17
C ASP A 133 17.66 -7.18 3.19
N ILE A 134 16.41 -7.64 3.31
CA ILE A 134 15.76 -8.38 2.23
C ILE A 134 14.92 -7.42 1.39
N ARG A 135 15.08 -7.48 0.07
CA ARG A 135 14.26 -6.73 -0.89
C ARG A 135 13.82 -7.65 -2.01
N SER A 136 12.67 -7.34 -2.60
CA SER A 136 12.14 -8.03 -3.76
C SER A 136 11.47 -7.05 -4.70
N ASN A 137 11.52 -7.37 -5.99
CA ASN A 137 10.75 -6.66 -7.00
C ASN A 137 9.57 -7.52 -7.45
N PRO A 138 8.34 -7.00 -7.48
CA PRO A 138 7.19 -7.77 -7.91
C PRO A 138 7.34 -8.19 -9.37
N LEU A 139 6.78 -9.35 -9.70
CA LEU A 139 6.68 -9.78 -11.09
C LEU A 139 5.59 -8.97 -11.79
N ARG A 140 5.91 -8.41 -12.96
CA ARG A 140 4.94 -7.74 -13.81
C ARG A 140 4.21 -8.75 -14.68
N VAL A 141 2.89 -8.61 -14.76
CA VAL A 141 2.02 -9.52 -15.52
C VAL A 141 1.05 -8.69 -16.34
N GLU A 142 0.98 -8.94 -17.66
CA GLU A 142 0.11 -8.19 -18.59
C GLU A 142 -1.05 -9.06 -19.13
N ASN A 143 -1.15 -10.30 -18.67
CA ASN A 143 -2.16 -11.26 -19.10
C ASN A 143 -2.92 -11.83 -17.88
N VAL A 144 -4.26 -11.78 -17.90
CA VAL A 144 -5.11 -12.28 -16.81
C VAL A 144 -5.06 -13.80 -16.64
N GLU A 145 -4.85 -14.56 -17.71
CA GLU A 145 -4.66 -16.02 -17.63
C GLU A 145 -3.41 -16.35 -16.82
N GLN A 146 -2.27 -15.70 -17.15
CA GLN A 146 -1.04 -15.83 -16.37
C GLN A 146 -1.23 -15.36 -14.92
N LEU A 147 -1.92 -14.24 -14.72
CA LEU A 147 -2.19 -13.71 -13.38
C LEU A 147 -3.01 -14.69 -12.54
N SER A 148 -4.01 -15.34 -13.14
CA SER A 148 -4.89 -16.31 -12.46
C SER A 148 -4.15 -17.57 -12.01
N HIS A 149 -3.02 -17.91 -12.65
CA HIS A 149 -2.13 -18.97 -12.17
C HIS A 149 -1.27 -18.57 -10.97
N MET A 150 -1.02 -17.27 -10.78
CA MET A 150 -0.17 -16.76 -9.69
C MET A 150 -0.97 -16.28 -8.47
N VAL A 151 -2.14 -15.70 -8.73
CA VAL A 151 -3.01 -15.09 -7.72
C VAL A 151 -4.29 -15.90 -7.66
N HIS A 152 -4.27 -16.93 -6.84
CA HIS A 152 -5.42 -17.79 -6.61
C HIS A 152 -6.07 -17.49 -5.26
N VAL A 153 -7.24 -16.85 -5.31
CA VAL A 153 -8.13 -16.76 -4.14
C VAL A 153 -9.24 -17.80 -4.33
N PRO A 154 -9.37 -18.80 -3.44
CA PRO A 154 -10.38 -19.84 -3.60
C PRO A 154 -11.78 -19.25 -3.71
N GLY A 155 -12.51 -19.66 -4.75
CA GLY A 155 -13.89 -19.21 -4.99
C GLY A 155 -14.05 -17.81 -5.59
N ILE A 156 -12.96 -17.05 -5.81
CA ILE A 156 -13.00 -15.71 -6.38
C ILE A 156 -12.09 -15.66 -7.63
N PRO A 157 -12.64 -15.90 -8.83
CA PRO A 157 -11.86 -15.81 -10.06
C PRO A 157 -11.48 -14.35 -10.36
N LEU A 158 -10.30 -14.17 -10.96
CA LEU A 158 -9.91 -12.88 -11.52
C LEU A 158 -10.53 -12.71 -12.90
N SER A 159 -10.91 -11.47 -13.23
CA SER A 159 -11.64 -11.14 -14.45
C SER A 159 -10.83 -10.24 -15.36
N GLN A 160 -10.97 -10.43 -16.68
CA GLN A 160 -10.43 -9.50 -17.68
C GLN A 160 -11.10 -8.12 -17.61
N GLU A 161 -12.33 -8.08 -17.12
CA GLU A 161 -13.14 -6.88 -17.05
C GLU A 161 -13.78 -6.72 -15.66
N LEU A 162 -13.81 -5.49 -15.18
CA LEU A 162 -14.58 -5.08 -14.02
C LEU A 162 -15.74 -4.21 -14.49
N ILE A 163 -16.96 -4.66 -14.20
CA ILE A 163 -18.18 -3.97 -14.61
C ILE A 163 -18.53 -2.96 -13.52
N GLY A 164 -18.46 -1.67 -13.85
CA GLY A 164 -18.98 -0.60 -13.01
C GLY A 164 -20.40 -0.20 -13.41
N ALA A 165 -20.98 0.74 -12.67
CA ALA A 165 -22.35 1.18 -12.87
C ALA A 165 -22.57 1.87 -14.23
N SER A 166 -21.56 2.57 -14.73
CA SER A 166 -21.65 3.36 -15.98
C SER A 166 -20.67 2.92 -17.05
N ARG A 167 -19.60 2.19 -16.70
CA ARG A 167 -18.59 1.74 -17.66
C ARG A 167 -17.93 0.42 -17.26
N THR A 168 -17.28 -0.18 -18.25
CA THR A 168 -16.43 -1.36 -18.06
C THR A 168 -14.97 -0.92 -17.99
N TYR A 169 -14.22 -1.48 -17.05
CA TYR A 169 -12.78 -1.32 -16.92
C TYR A 169 -12.07 -2.60 -17.35
N THR A 170 -11.12 -2.50 -18.26
CA THR A 170 -10.38 -3.65 -18.78
C THR A 170 -9.03 -3.76 -18.09
N PHE A 171 -8.65 -4.98 -17.74
CA PHE A 171 -7.34 -5.27 -17.17
C PHE A 171 -6.23 -4.81 -18.11
N GLN A 172 -5.25 -4.07 -17.56
CA GLN A 172 -4.06 -3.65 -18.28
C GLN A 172 -2.83 -4.45 -17.83
N LYS A 173 -2.56 -4.44 -16.52
CA LYS A 173 -1.36 -5.03 -15.93
C LYS A 173 -1.56 -5.34 -14.46
N ALA A 174 -0.67 -6.16 -13.93
CA ALA A 174 -0.55 -6.42 -12.51
C ALA A 174 0.92 -6.47 -12.08
N SER A 175 1.13 -6.28 -10.79
CA SER A 175 2.36 -6.57 -10.08
C SER A 175 2.05 -7.62 -9.01
N VAL A 176 2.81 -8.70 -8.97
CA VAL A 176 2.60 -9.82 -8.03
C VAL A 176 3.87 -10.02 -7.21
N SER A 177 3.73 -9.93 -5.89
CA SER A 177 4.79 -10.21 -4.93
C SER A 177 4.57 -11.59 -4.32
N MET A 178 5.59 -12.44 -4.43
CA MET A 178 5.59 -13.82 -3.93
C MET A 178 6.20 -13.89 -2.53
N GLU A 179 5.73 -14.83 -1.71
CA GLU A 179 6.32 -15.09 -0.40
C GLU A 179 7.73 -15.65 -0.55
N TYR A 180 8.58 -15.38 0.43
CA TYR A 180 9.90 -15.98 0.50
C TYR A 180 9.78 -17.42 0.98
N LYS A 181 10.61 -18.34 0.46
CA LYS A 181 10.65 -19.73 0.96
C LYS A 181 11.06 -19.82 2.42
N GLN A 182 11.77 -18.81 2.90
CA GLN A 182 12.21 -18.70 4.27
C GLN A 182 12.04 -17.25 4.70
N ASP A 183 11.33 -17.05 5.82
CA ASP A 183 11.31 -15.74 6.46
C ASP A 183 12.65 -15.52 7.16
N VAL A 184 13.42 -14.58 6.61
CA VAL A 184 14.75 -14.24 7.09
C VAL A 184 14.67 -13.58 8.48
N TYR A 185 13.54 -12.95 8.80
CA TYR A 185 13.30 -12.38 10.12
C TYR A 185 13.08 -13.46 11.19
N GLU A 186 12.62 -14.65 10.80
CA GLU A 186 12.44 -15.80 11.70
C GLU A 186 13.68 -16.68 11.87
N LEU A 187 14.79 -16.36 11.18
CA LEU A 187 16.07 -17.03 11.41
C LEU A 187 16.58 -16.80 12.84
N SER A 188 17.24 -17.82 13.39
CA SER A 188 18.01 -17.68 14.63
C SER A 188 19.15 -16.68 14.47
N ASP A 189 19.55 -16.03 15.55
CA ASP A 189 20.63 -15.05 15.55
C ASP A 189 21.95 -15.63 15.00
N GLU A 190 22.26 -16.89 15.34
CA GLU A 190 23.43 -17.61 14.80
C GLU A 190 23.41 -17.71 13.27
N LYS A 191 22.24 -17.99 12.68
CA LYS A 191 22.10 -18.08 11.22
C LYS A 191 22.16 -16.71 10.57
N LYS A 192 21.58 -15.68 11.20
CA LYS A 192 21.67 -14.29 10.72
C LYS A 192 23.12 -13.83 10.72
N GLU A 193 23.86 -14.08 11.79
CA GLU A 193 25.28 -13.73 11.88
C GLU A 193 26.12 -14.46 10.82
N ALA A 194 25.87 -15.75 10.59
CA ALA A 194 26.55 -16.49 9.54
C ALA A 194 26.32 -15.89 8.14
N LEU A 195 25.07 -15.52 7.81
CA LEU A 195 24.72 -14.87 6.55
C LEU A 195 25.39 -13.49 6.41
N VAL A 196 25.41 -12.70 7.49
CA VAL A 196 26.12 -11.41 7.52
C VAL A 196 27.60 -11.60 7.19
N GLN A 197 28.27 -12.56 7.82
CA GLN A 197 29.70 -12.80 7.58
C GLN A 197 29.96 -13.28 6.15
N GLU A 198 29.10 -14.14 5.60
CA GLU A 198 29.19 -14.59 4.21
C GLU A 198 29.06 -13.43 3.22
N LEU A 199 28.01 -12.61 3.35
CA LEU A 199 27.78 -11.43 2.51
C LEU A 199 28.92 -10.41 2.64
N ARG A 200 29.42 -10.18 3.86
CA ARG A 200 30.56 -9.30 4.10
C ARG A 200 31.81 -9.81 3.39
N LEU A 201 32.11 -11.10 3.49
CA LEU A 201 33.27 -11.70 2.82
C LEU A 201 33.13 -11.63 1.29
N GLN A 202 31.92 -11.82 0.76
CA GLN A 202 31.62 -11.67 -0.66
C GLN A 202 31.88 -10.22 -1.15
N ALA A 203 31.42 -9.21 -0.41
CA ALA A 203 31.68 -7.80 -0.74
C ALA A 203 33.18 -7.50 -0.71
N GLN A 204 33.89 -7.96 0.33
CA GLN A 204 35.34 -7.78 0.47
C GLN A 204 36.13 -8.45 -0.66
N THR A 205 35.77 -9.69 -1.01
CA THR A 205 36.50 -10.48 -2.03
C THR A 205 36.24 -9.96 -3.44
N SER A 206 35.04 -9.46 -3.71
CA SER A 206 34.69 -8.87 -5.01
C SER A 206 35.21 -7.44 -5.18
N GLY A 207 35.63 -6.78 -4.09
CA GLY A 207 36.01 -5.37 -4.10
C GLY A 207 34.84 -4.42 -4.34
N GLN A 208 33.60 -4.92 -4.21
CA GLN A 208 32.39 -4.11 -4.31
C GLN A 208 32.00 -3.54 -2.95
N ASP A 209 31.25 -2.44 -2.97
CA ASP A 209 30.73 -1.80 -1.77
C ASP A 209 29.45 -2.47 -1.24
N HIS A 210 29.06 -3.60 -1.81
CA HIS A 210 27.89 -4.37 -1.41
C HIS A 210 28.04 -5.85 -1.82
N ALA A 211 27.14 -6.68 -1.32
CA ALA A 211 26.96 -8.06 -1.74
C ALA A 211 25.48 -8.40 -1.86
N LEU A 212 25.16 -9.30 -2.79
CA LEU A 212 23.83 -9.81 -3.04
C LEU A 212 23.81 -11.33 -2.87
N MET A 213 22.81 -11.83 -2.16
CA MET A 213 22.51 -13.25 -2.07
C MET A 213 21.05 -13.48 -2.47
N PRO A 214 20.78 -14.23 -3.56
CA PRO A 214 19.42 -14.51 -3.99
C PRO A 214 18.60 -15.23 -2.92
N VAL A 215 17.36 -14.79 -2.72
CA VAL A 215 16.40 -15.42 -1.82
C VAL A 215 15.34 -16.14 -2.65
N PRO A 216 15.21 -17.47 -2.52
CA PRO A 216 14.16 -18.21 -3.22
C PRO A 216 12.76 -17.75 -2.80
N VAL A 217 11.88 -17.56 -3.78
CA VAL A 217 10.45 -17.30 -3.57
C VAL A 217 9.61 -18.58 -3.72
N THR A 218 8.42 -18.59 -3.14
CA THR A 218 7.41 -19.65 -3.30
C THR A 218 6.52 -19.36 -4.51
N ASP A 219 5.57 -20.26 -4.77
CA ASP A 219 4.45 -20.07 -5.70
C ASP A 219 3.23 -19.40 -5.02
N GLN A 220 3.37 -18.95 -3.77
CA GLN A 220 2.31 -18.30 -3.02
C GLN A 220 2.49 -16.79 -3.06
N PHE A 221 1.49 -16.06 -3.57
CA PHE A 221 1.50 -14.60 -3.52
C PHE A 221 1.18 -14.12 -2.09
N TRP A 222 1.80 -13.01 -1.67
CA TRP A 222 1.38 -12.26 -0.47
C TRP A 222 0.69 -10.95 -0.82
N LEU A 223 1.02 -10.34 -1.96
CA LEU A 223 0.39 -9.12 -2.45
C LEU A 223 0.30 -9.13 -3.97
N SER A 224 -0.87 -8.78 -4.50
CA SER A 224 -1.06 -8.44 -5.90
C SER A 224 -1.67 -7.05 -6.00
N SER A 225 -1.23 -6.27 -6.99
CA SER A 225 -1.87 -5.02 -7.37
C SER A 225 -2.13 -5.04 -8.88
N MET A 226 -3.39 -4.87 -9.26
CA MET A 226 -3.89 -4.95 -10.62
C MET A 226 -4.43 -3.58 -11.03
N THR A 227 -4.16 -3.20 -12.27
CA THR A 227 -4.62 -1.96 -12.89
C THR A 227 -5.68 -2.27 -13.94
N TYR A 228 -6.83 -1.60 -13.83
CA TYR A 228 -7.90 -1.66 -14.83
C TYR A 228 -8.20 -0.25 -15.35
N VAL A 229 -8.44 -0.14 -16.66
CA VAL A 229 -8.58 1.15 -17.34
C VAL A 229 -9.90 1.25 -18.10
N SER A 230 -10.54 2.43 -18.05
CA SER A 230 -11.70 2.79 -18.86
C SER A 230 -11.56 4.24 -19.35
N GLY A 231 -11.12 4.40 -20.61
CA GLY A 231 -10.78 5.71 -21.17
C GLY A 231 -9.64 6.37 -20.40
N GLN A 232 -9.89 7.55 -19.81
CA GLN A 232 -8.93 8.29 -18.98
C GLN A 232 -8.99 7.92 -17.49
N ASN A 233 -9.79 6.92 -17.12
CA ASN A 233 -9.96 6.55 -15.71
C ASN A 233 -9.21 5.25 -15.45
N GLU A 234 -8.44 5.25 -14.37
CA GLU A 234 -7.68 4.11 -13.91
C GLU A 234 -8.10 3.76 -12.48
N ILE A 235 -8.40 2.49 -12.26
CA ILE A 235 -8.63 1.92 -10.92
C ILE A 235 -7.60 0.85 -10.63
N SER A 236 -7.23 0.75 -9.36
CA SER A 236 -6.35 -0.28 -8.83
C SER A 236 -7.15 -1.22 -7.95
N LEU A 237 -7.02 -2.52 -8.18
CA LEU A 237 -7.46 -3.56 -7.27
C LEU A 237 -6.22 -4.20 -6.64
N SER A 238 -6.12 -4.21 -5.32
CA SER A 238 -5.06 -4.89 -4.59
C SER A 238 -5.65 -6.02 -3.76
N ILE A 239 -4.95 -7.15 -3.72
CA ILE A 239 -5.30 -8.31 -2.91
C ILE A 239 -4.06 -8.69 -2.09
N MET A 240 -4.18 -8.64 -0.78
CA MET A 240 -3.14 -9.11 0.13
C MET A 240 -3.59 -10.40 0.81
N ASN A 241 -2.74 -11.42 0.74
CA ASN A 241 -2.95 -12.71 1.39
C ASN A 241 -2.37 -12.65 2.81
N ASN A 242 -3.24 -12.67 3.81
CA ASN A 242 -2.86 -12.67 5.21
C ASN A 242 -3.21 -14.01 5.86
N LYS A 243 -2.34 -15.00 5.65
CA LYS A 243 -2.52 -16.37 6.18
C LYS A 243 -2.49 -16.43 7.70
N ASP A 244 -1.76 -15.52 8.33
CA ASP A 244 -1.56 -15.51 9.78
C ASP A 244 -2.77 -14.94 10.53
N ASN A 245 -3.74 -14.36 9.80
CA ASN A 245 -4.95 -13.75 10.34
C ASN A 245 -4.68 -12.68 11.40
N GLU A 246 -3.47 -12.12 11.45
CA GLU A 246 -3.16 -10.98 12.30
C GLU A 246 -3.94 -9.76 11.80
N PRO A 247 -4.46 -8.89 12.70
CA PRO A 247 -5.15 -7.68 12.28
C PRO A 247 -4.28 -6.82 11.36
N LEU A 248 -4.78 -6.49 10.17
CA LEU A 248 -4.12 -5.53 9.30
C LEU A 248 -4.44 -4.11 9.77
N ILE A 249 -3.42 -3.27 9.82
CA ILE A 249 -3.58 -1.84 10.09
C ILE A 249 -3.58 -1.09 8.75
N ALA A 250 -4.70 -0.47 8.41
CA ALA A 250 -4.84 0.41 7.25
C ALA A 250 -4.62 1.87 7.68
N SER A 251 -3.36 2.30 7.66
CA SER A 251 -3.00 3.65 8.11
C SER A 251 -3.47 4.73 7.13
N TYR A 252 -3.88 5.90 7.65
CA TYR A 252 -4.25 7.07 6.85
C TYR A 252 -3.56 8.34 7.34
N ASP A 253 -3.33 9.26 6.40
CA ASP A 253 -2.80 10.57 6.71
C ASP A 253 -3.94 11.50 7.19
N GLU A 254 -3.79 12.03 8.39
CA GLU A 254 -4.78 12.93 9.01
C GLU A 254 -4.82 14.28 8.30
N ASP A 255 -3.72 14.68 7.66
CA ASP A 255 -3.61 15.97 6.97
C ASP A 255 -4.38 16.00 5.64
N LEU A 256 -4.83 14.84 5.14
CA LEU A 256 -5.53 14.70 3.84
C LEU A 256 -7.05 14.88 3.92
N ASN A 257 -7.58 15.43 5.02
CA ASN A 257 -9.03 15.56 5.25
C ASN A 257 -9.78 14.25 4.97
N THR A 258 -9.25 13.16 5.56
CA THR A 258 -9.72 11.80 5.32
C THR A 258 -11.06 11.57 6.00
N THR A 259 -12.02 11.00 5.28
CA THR A 259 -13.29 10.53 5.84
C THR A 259 -13.46 9.04 5.57
N SER A 260 -13.89 8.29 6.57
CA SER A 260 -14.16 6.86 6.47
C SER A 260 -15.54 6.53 7.00
N ARG A 261 -16.22 5.60 6.33
CA ARG A 261 -17.50 5.04 6.79
C ARG A 261 -17.63 3.58 6.40
N LYS A 262 -18.33 2.81 7.22
CA LYS A 262 -18.73 1.45 6.87
C LYS A 262 -19.99 1.46 6.00
N ILE A 263 -19.98 0.67 4.94
CA ILE A 263 -21.12 0.35 4.08
C ILE A 263 -21.27 -1.17 3.99
N ASN A 264 -22.44 -1.64 3.56
CA ASN A 264 -22.68 -3.06 3.32
C ASN A 264 -22.88 -3.32 1.82
N ILE A 265 -22.14 -4.28 1.28
CA ILE A 265 -22.25 -4.72 -0.12
C ILE A 265 -22.48 -6.22 -0.11
N ASN A 266 -23.62 -6.69 -0.63
CA ASN A 266 -23.95 -8.12 -0.70
C ASN A 266 -23.86 -8.88 0.65
N GLY A 267 -24.11 -8.21 1.77
CA GLY A 267 -23.99 -8.80 3.11
C GLY A 267 -22.60 -8.66 3.73
N GLN A 268 -21.59 -8.25 2.98
CA GLN A 268 -20.23 -7.99 3.45
C GLN A 268 -20.07 -6.56 3.96
N ASP A 269 -19.45 -6.40 5.13
CA ASP A 269 -18.99 -5.10 5.62
C ASP A 269 -17.78 -4.61 4.80
N VAL A 270 -17.87 -3.36 4.34
CA VAL A 270 -16.86 -2.69 3.52
C VAL A 270 -16.57 -1.31 4.11
N ILE A 271 -15.30 -0.94 4.23
CA ILE A 271 -14.91 0.44 4.59
C ILE A 271 -14.80 1.24 3.30
N ALA A 272 -15.57 2.31 3.20
CA ALA A 272 -15.41 3.33 2.16
C ALA A 272 -14.65 4.52 2.74
N ARG A 273 -13.49 4.83 2.16
CA ARG A 273 -12.64 5.96 2.56
C ARG A 273 -12.51 6.95 1.42
N THR A 274 -12.55 8.24 1.74
CA THR A 274 -12.35 9.35 0.81
C THR A 274 -11.26 10.28 1.31
N TYR A 275 -10.33 10.63 0.43
CA TYR A 275 -9.26 11.61 0.67
C TYR A 275 -9.55 12.90 -0.07
N GLY A 276 -9.47 14.04 0.62
CA GLY A 276 -9.62 15.36 0.01
C GLY A 276 -10.97 15.65 -0.69
N GLY A 277 -11.94 14.73 -0.62
CA GLY A 277 -13.28 14.83 -1.22
C GLY A 277 -13.48 14.06 -2.54
N ASP A 278 -12.40 13.71 -3.26
CA ASP A 278 -12.51 13.21 -4.64
C ASP A 278 -11.90 11.80 -4.86
N VAL A 279 -10.92 11.41 -4.04
CA VAL A 279 -10.26 10.10 -4.18
C VAL A 279 -10.92 9.12 -3.23
N THR A 280 -11.57 8.10 -3.77
CA THR A 280 -12.27 7.08 -2.99
C THR A 280 -11.57 5.73 -3.09
N GLU A 281 -11.52 5.01 -1.98
CA GLU A 281 -11.16 3.60 -1.91
C GLU A 281 -12.22 2.80 -1.12
N LEU A 282 -12.36 1.53 -1.49
CA LEU A 282 -13.13 0.54 -0.73
C LEU A 282 -12.21 -0.56 -0.26
N MET A 283 -12.35 -0.95 1.01
CA MET A 283 -11.60 -2.03 1.64
C MET A 283 -12.54 -3.06 2.23
N TRP A 284 -12.28 -4.34 1.96
CA TRP A 284 -13.02 -5.45 2.55
C TRP A 284 -12.12 -6.66 2.77
N VAL A 285 -12.57 -7.60 3.59
CA VAL A 285 -11.84 -8.84 3.86
C VAL A 285 -12.70 -10.02 3.47
N TYR A 286 -12.16 -10.88 2.62
CA TYR A 286 -12.74 -12.20 2.34
C TYR A 286 -12.01 -13.25 3.16
N GLN A 287 -12.75 -14.00 3.99
CA GLN A 287 -12.20 -15.16 4.67
C GLN A 287 -12.57 -16.43 3.92
N GLU A 288 -11.57 -17.23 3.56
CA GLU A 288 -11.84 -18.50 2.90
C GLU A 288 -12.50 -19.48 3.90
N PRO A 289 -13.64 -20.10 3.55
CA PRO A 289 -14.44 -20.86 4.52
C PRO A 289 -13.72 -22.00 5.23
N LYS A 290 -12.79 -22.70 4.56
CA LYS A 290 -12.15 -23.92 5.08
C LYS A 290 -10.91 -23.64 5.92
N THR A 291 -9.99 -22.85 5.40
CA THR A 291 -8.68 -22.49 5.97
C THR A 291 -8.78 -21.29 6.90
N LYS A 292 -9.83 -20.48 6.76
CA LYS A 292 -10.01 -19.20 7.45
C LYS A 292 -8.94 -18.17 7.11
N TYR A 293 -8.17 -18.35 6.03
CA TYR A 293 -7.22 -17.33 5.58
C TYR A 293 -7.95 -16.05 5.15
N ALA A 294 -7.43 -14.92 5.59
CA ALA A 294 -7.97 -13.61 5.28
C ALA A 294 -7.29 -13.02 4.03
N TYR A 295 -8.08 -12.70 3.02
CA TYR A 295 -7.67 -11.96 1.84
C TYR A 295 -8.20 -10.54 1.93
N HIS A 296 -7.30 -9.58 2.03
CA HIS A 296 -7.62 -8.16 2.16
C HIS A 296 -7.67 -7.53 0.78
N TYR A 297 -8.82 -7.00 0.43
CA TYR A 297 -9.06 -6.34 -0.84
C TYR A 297 -9.06 -4.84 -0.64
N THR A 298 -8.47 -4.13 -1.61
CA THR A 298 -8.58 -2.67 -1.71
C THR A 298 -8.81 -2.31 -3.16
N ILE A 299 -9.90 -1.61 -3.46
CA ILE A 299 -10.12 -1.01 -4.78
C ILE A 299 -10.14 0.51 -4.64
N GLY A 300 -9.39 1.20 -5.49
CA GLY A 300 -9.31 2.66 -5.40
C GLY A 300 -9.00 3.31 -6.74
N VAL A 301 -9.32 4.60 -6.82
CA VAL A 301 -9.06 5.42 -8.01
C VAL A 301 -7.58 5.79 -8.06
N ARG A 302 -6.95 5.58 -9.22
CA ARG A 302 -5.56 6.01 -9.50
C ARG A 302 -5.52 7.25 -10.37
N GLU A 303 -6.38 7.31 -11.37
CA GLU A 303 -6.46 8.42 -12.32
C GLU A 303 -7.91 8.66 -12.74
N GLY A 304 -8.24 9.92 -13.02
CA GLY A 304 -9.58 10.34 -13.45
C GLY A 304 -10.54 10.60 -12.29
N VAL A 305 -11.82 10.72 -12.65
CA VAL A 305 -12.91 10.99 -11.70
C VAL A 305 -13.87 9.81 -11.75
N VAL A 306 -13.82 8.98 -10.72
CA VAL A 306 -14.63 7.77 -10.59
C VAL A 306 -15.50 7.91 -9.34
N PRO A 307 -16.84 8.01 -9.48
CA PRO A 307 -17.71 8.16 -8.32
C PRO A 307 -17.71 6.88 -7.48
N LEU A 308 -17.91 7.03 -6.17
CA LEU A 308 -18.00 5.92 -5.22
C LEU A 308 -18.97 4.82 -5.68
N GLU A 309 -20.10 5.20 -6.25
CA GLU A 309 -21.15 4.31 -6.73
C GLU A 309 -20.67 3.40 -7.86
N GLU A 310 -19.70 3.87 -8.67
CA GLU A 310 -19.02 3.03 -9.65
C GLU A 310 -18.19 1.94 -8.95
N LEU A 311 -17.41 2.32 -7.93
CA LEU A 311 -16.61 1.37 -7.14
C LEU A 311 -17.48 0.38 -6.35
N ILE A 312 -18.63 0.83 -5.81
CA ILE A 312 -19.58 -0.04 -5.12
C ILE A 312 -20.13 -1.09 -6.08
N HIS A 313 -20.47 -0.71 -7.31
CA HIS A 313 -20.96 -1.66 -8.31
C HIS A 313 -19.88 -2.70 -8.65
N ILE A 314 -18.64 -2.25 -8.89
CA ILE A 314 -17.51 -3.15 -9.13
C ILE A 314 -17.30 -4.10 -7.95
N ALA A 315 -17.23 -3.57 -6.73
CA ALA A 315 -17.08 -4.39 -5.53
C ALA A 315 -18.22 -5.39 -5.37
N GLY A 316 -19.46 -5.02 -5.74
CA GLY A 316 -20.61 -5.93 -5.76
C GLY A 316 -20.49 -7.08 -6.77
N THR A 317 -19.65 -6.96 -7.80
CA THR A 317 -19.33 -8.07 -8.71
C THR A 317 -18.21 -8.98 -8.19
N LEU A 318 -17.36 -8.45 -7.30
CA LEU A 318 -16.21 -9.17 -6.72
C LEU A 318 -16.53 -9.84 -5.39
N ILE A 319 -17.46 -9.27 -4.63
CA ILE A 319 -17.93 -9.79 -3.35
C ILE A 319 -19.08 -10.78 -3.63
N PRO A 320 -18.88 -12.08 -3.37
CA PRO A 320 -19.94 -13.07 -3.54
C PRO A 320 -21.17 -12.69 -2.72
N ALA A 321 -22.36 -12.93 -3.26
CA ALA A 321 -23.58 -12.80 -2.47
C ALA A 321 -23.54 -13.78 -1.30
N SER A 322 -23.81 -13.30 -0.08
CA SER A 322 -24.00 -14.21 1.05
C SER A 322 -25.23 -15.09 0.78
N ASP A 323 -25.06 -16.42 0.74
CA ASP A 323 -26.17 -17.36 0.81
C ASP A 323 -26.83 -17.19 2.19
N ARG A 324 -27.92 -16.42 2.26
CA ARG A 324 -28.80 -16.35 3.43
C ARG A 324 -29.94 -17.35 3.29
#